data_AF-A0A8J3AGL0-F1
#
_entry.id   AF-A0A8J3AGL0-F1
#
_cell.length_a   1.000
_cell.length_b   1.000
_cell.length_c   1.000
_cell.angle_alpha   90.00
_cell.angle_beta   90.00
_cell.angle_gamma   90.00
#
_symmetry.space_group_name_H-M   'P 1'
#
loop_
_entity.id
_entity.type
_entity.pdbx_description
1 polymer ?
#
loop_
_entity_poly.entity_id
_entity_poly.type
_entity_poly.pdbx_seq_one_letter_code
_entity_poly.pdbx_strand_id
1 'polypeptide(L)'
;MAVVEREKRKSFKGLIILLVIGVIILAVNLPKIQNFYSQRSAQKTKEVSTIIKNLNLNQLISLESSQIQLSKKYDIRKTEWLHDEIHDGARAMIDHTAYLSHNPEYDSAKIQFSLVKYTIDGKTVAFLTNGKIIQVHSESGWKDK
;
A
#
# COMPACT_ATOMS: atom_id res chain seq x y z
N MET A 1 0.62 -14.21 -62.34
CA MET A 1 1.06 -14.77 -61.04
C MET A 1 1.67 -13.74 -60.09
N ALA A 2 2.49 -12.78 -60.55
CA ALA A 2 3.16 -11.78 -59.71
C ALA A 2 2.25 -10.85 -58.87
N VAL A 3 1.01 -10.61 -59.31
CA VAL A 3 0.05 -9.73 -58.60
C VAL A 3 -0.45 -10.38 -57.30
N VAL A 4 -0.78 -11.67 -57.34
CA VAL A 4 -1.28 -12.45 -56.19
C VAL A 4 -0.21 -12.59 -55.10
N GLU A 5 1.05 -12.75 -55.47
CA GLU A 5 2.18 -12.78 -54.53
C GLU A 5 2.44 -11.44 -53.83
N ARG A 6 2.28 -10.32 -54.55
CA ARG A 6 2.42 -8.97 -53.97
C ARG A 6 1.33 -8.67 -52.96
N GLU A 7 0.08 -9.05 -53.21
CA GLU A 7 -1.03 -8.87 -52.27
C GLU A 7 -0.85 -9.71 -51.00
N LYS A 8 -0.48 -10.99 -51.14
CA LYS A 8 -0.18 -11.86 -49.99
C LYS A 8 0.95 -11.30 -49.11
N ARG A 9 2.02 -10.76 -49.71
CA ARG A 9 3.11 -10.10 -48.97
C ARG A 9 2.66 -8.84 -48.22
N LYS A 10 1.76 -8.03 -48.79
CA LYS A 10 1.22 -6.84 -48.12
C LYS A 10 0.30 -7.20 -46.95
N SER A 11 -0.58 -8.19 -47.14
CA SER A 11 -1.46 -8.72 -46.09
C SER A 11 -0.65 -9.31 -44.92
N PHE A 12 0.38 -10.11 -45.22
CA PHE A 12 1.25 -10.70 -44.20
C PHE A 12 2.05 -9.64 -43.41
N LYS A 13 2.58 -8.60 -44.07
CA LYS A 13 3.23 -7.47 -43.40
C LYS A 13 2.27 -6.71 -42.49
N GLY A 14 1.02 -6.47 -42.91
CA GLY A 14 -0.01 -5.83 -42.08
C GLY A 14 -0.33 -6.64 -40.82
N LEU A 15 -0.37 -7.97 -40.95
CA LEU A 15 -0.62 -8.89 -39.85
C LEU A 15 0.52 -8.90 -38.82
N ILE A 16 1.78 -8.84 -39.29
CA ILE A 16 2.96 -8.67 -38.41
C ILE A 16 2.88 -7.33 -37.66
N ILE A 17 2.52 -6.24 -38.35
CA ILE A 17 2.41 -4.92 -37.71
C ILE A 17 1.33 -4.92 -36.62
N LEU A 18 0.17 -5.52 -36.88
CA LEU A 18 -0.90 -5.67 -35.88
C LEU A 18 -0.45 -6.50 -34.67
N LEU A 19 0.27 -7.60 -34.90
CA LEU A 19 0.84 -8.42 -33.82
C LEU A 19 1.83 -7.61 -32.96
N VAL A 20 2.73 -6.86 -33.59
CA VAL A 20 3.71 -6.02 -32.89
C VAL A 20 3.00 -4.94 -32.07
N ILE A 21 2.00 -4.27 -32.62
CA ILE A 21 1.19 -3.28 -31.90
C ILE A 21 0.50 -3.93 -30.70
N GLY A 22 -0.09 -5.12 -30.88
CA GLY A 22 -0.74 -5.88 -29.81
C GLY A 22 0.22 -6.20 -28.66
N VAL A 23 1.43 -6.67 -28.99
CA VAL A 23 2.48 -6.96 -27.99
C VAL A 23 2.91 -5.70 -27.24
N ILE A 24 3.08 -4.57 -27.93
CA ILE A 24 3.45 -3.30 -27.31
C ILE A 24 2.36 -2.84 -26.32
N ILE A 25 1.09 -2.88 -26.73
CA ILE A 25 -0.03 -2.50 -25.87
C ILE A 25 -0.08 -3.39 -24.62
N LEU A 26 0.11 -4.70 -24.78
CA LEU A 26 0.16 -5.63 -23.65
C LEU A 26 1.34 -5.35 -22.73
N ALA A 27 2.53 -5.10 -23.28
CA ALA A 27 3.73 -4.81 -22.50
C ALA A 27 3.57 -3.52 -21.67
N VAL A 28 2.97 -2.47 -22.25
CA VAL A 28 2.71 -1.20 -21.55
C VAL A 28 1.69 -1.38 -20.41
N ASN A 29 0.70 -2.25 -20.58
CA ASN A 29 -0.35 -2.49 -19.58
C ASN A 29 -0.01 -3.61 -18.58
N LEU A 30 1.07 -4.36 -18.80
CA LEU A 30 1.46 -5.50 -17.96
C LEU A 30 1.58 -5.13 -16.46
N PRO A 31 2.18 -3.98 -16.06
CA PRO A 31 2.22 -3.58 -14.65
C PRO A 31 0.82 -3.40 -14.04
N LYS A 32 -0.08 -2.70 -14.73
CA LYS A 32 -1.47 -2.50 -14.25
C LYS A 32 -2.20 -3.82 -14.06
N ILE A 33 -1.99 -4.75 -14.98
CA ILE A 33 -2.56 -6.10 -14.91
C ILE A 33 -1.99 -6.84 -13.70
N GLN A 34 -0.67 -6.81 -13.48
CA GLN A 34 -0.01 -7.43 -12.33
C GLN A 34 -0.51 -6.84 -11.00
N ASN A 35 -0.63 -5.51 -10.92
CA ASN A 35 -1.16 -4.79 -9.77
C ASN A 35 -2.60 -5.21 -9.42
N PHE A 36 -3.47 -5.28 -10.43
CA PHE A 36 -4.86 -5.71 -10.23
C PHE A 36 -4.97 -7.16 -9.76
N TYR A 37 -4.22 -8.08 -10.38
CA TYR A 37 -4.24 -9.49 -9.99
C TYR A 37 -3.66 -9.71 -8.59
N SER A 38 -2.55 -9.03 -8.24
CA SER A 38 -1.96 -9.13 -6.91
C SER A 38 -2.91 -8.61 -5.84
N GLN A 39 -3.59 -7.48 -6.09
CA GLN A 39 -4.61 -6.94 -5.19
C GLN A 39 -5.74 -7.93 -5.00
N ARG A 40 -6.34 -8.41 -6.10
CA ARG A 40 -7.48 -9.32 -6.04
C ARG A 40 -7.15 -10.64 -5.33
N SER A 41 -5.92 -11.14 -5.49
CA SER A 41 -5.45 -12.32 -4.78
C SER A 41 -5.31 -12.03 -3.29
N ALA A 42 -4.61 -10.95 -2.94
CA ALA A 42 -4.34 -10.58 -1.55
C ALA A 42 -5.60 -10.26 -0.75
N GLN A 43 -6.58 -9.58 -1.35
CA GLN A 43 -7.83 -9.21 -0.66
C GLN A 43 -8.61 -10.43 -0.14
N LYS A 44 -8.44 -11.61 -0.74
CA LYS A 44 -9.04 -12.86 -0.23
C LYS A 44 -8.45 -13.32 1.11
N THR A 45 -7.28 -12.82 1.44
CA THR A 45 -6.51 -13.14 2.67
C THR A 45 -6.45 -11.95 3.62
N LYS A 46 -7.25 -10.89 3.37
CA LYS A 46 -7.28 -9.72 4.25
C LYS A 46 -7.85 -10.13 5.60
N GLU A 47 -7.05 -9.95 6.63
CA GLU A 47 -7.51 -10.00 8.01
C GLU A 47 -7.37 -8.61 8.61
N VAL A 48 -8.40 -8.16 9.33
CA VAL A 48 -8.36 -6.90 10.06
C VAL A 48 -8.68 -7.20 11.51
N SER A 49 -7.78 -6.82 12.40
CA SER A 49 -8.00 -6.87 13.84
C SER A 49 -7.73 -5.51 14.47
N THR A 50 -8.16 -5.34 15.72
CA THR A 50 -7.88 -4.14 16.49
C THR A 50 -6.69 -4.39 17.40
N ILE A 51 -5.76 -3.44 17.47
CA ILE A 51 -4.67 -3.43 18.45
C ILE A 51 -4.59 -2.09 19.14
N ILE A 52 -4.33 -2.11 20.44
CA ILE A 52 -4.14 -0.90 21.25
C ILE A 52 -2.66 -0.79 21.61
N LYS A 53 -2.07 0.38 21.39
CA LYS A 53 -0.69 0.68 21.78
C LYS A 53 -0.64 1.95 22.62
N ASN A 54 0.18 1.93 23.67
CA ASN A 54 0.58 3.13 24.39
C ASN A 54 1.88 3.63 23.77
N LEU A 55 1.86 4.82 23.18
CA LEU A 55 2.98 5.38 22.42
C LEU A 55 3.25 6.81 22.87
N ASN A 56 4.51 7.12 23.12
CA ASN A 56 4.98 8.51 23.19
C ASN A 56 5.28 9.08 21.79
N LEU A 57 5.62 10.37 21.74
CA LEU A 57 5.91 11.07 20.48
C LEU A 57 7.00 10.38 19.65
N ASN A 58 8.13 9.99 20.28
CA ASN A 58 9.24 9.35 19.57
C ASN A 58 8.86 7.97 19.03
N GLN A 59 8.05 7.21 19.78
CA GLN A 59 7.55 5.91 19.35
C GLN A 59 6.56 6.03 18.20
N LEU A 60 5.72 7.07 18.18
CA LEU A 60 4.85 7.39 17.05
C LEU A 60 5.64 7.70 15.79
N ILE A 61 6.64 8.59 15.87
CA ILE A 61 7.53 8.95 14.75
C ILE A 61 8.27 7.70 14.21
N SER A 62 8.77 6.86 15.13
CA SER A 62 9.44 5.62 14.77
C SER A 62 8.50 4.61 14.10
N LEU A 63 7.26 4.50 14.60
CA LEU A 63 6.23 3.64 14.02
C LEU A 63 5.85 4.10 12.61
N GLU A 64 5.57 5.39 12.43
CA GLU A 64 5.30 6.02 11.14
C GLU A 64 6.43 5.73 10.14
N SER A 65 7.67 6.04 10.54
CA SER A 65 8.86 5.81 9.72
C SER A 65 9.02 4.34 9.32
N SER A 66 8.74 3.42 10.25
CA SER A 66 8.82 1.98 10.01
C SER A 66 7.78 1.52 8.99
N GLN A 67 6.57 2.09 9.01
CA GLN A 67 5.53 1.80 8.04
C GLN A 67 5.87 2.36 6.65
N ILE A 68 6.41 3.59 6.57
CA ILE A 68 6.89 4.17 5.31
C ILE A 68 8.04 3.33 4.72
N GLN A 69 8.94 2.83 5.56
CA GLN A 69 9.99 1.93 5.08
C GLN A 69 9.43 0.58 4.63
N LEU A 70 8.39 0.08 5.28
CA LEU A 70 7.69 -1.13 4.86
C LEU A 70 7.03 -0.95 3.49
N SER A 71 6.33 0.17 3.23
CA SER A 71 5.69 0.43 1.93
C SER A 71 6.69 0.45 0.78
N LYS A 72 7.89 1.00 1.02
CA LYS A 72 8.99 1.04 0.04
C LYS A 72 9.55 -0.32 -0.36
N LYS A 73 9.26 -1.40 0.40
CA LYS A 73 9.67 -2.77 0.03
C LYS A 73 8.82 -3.36 -1.09
N TYR A 74 7.66 -2.79 -1.37
CA TYR A 74 6.72 -3.29 -2.37
C TYR A 74 6.91 -2.57 -3.70
N ASP A 75 6.97 -3.35 -4.79
CA ASP A 75 7.22 -2.87 -6.14
C ASP A 75 6.00 -2.09 -6.65
N ILE A 76 6.20 -0.81 -6.99
CA ILE A 76 5.16 0.08 -7.53
C ILE A 76 4.58 -0.39 -8.87
N ARG A 77 5.20 -1.36 -9.55
CA ARG A 77 4.68 -1.94 -10.81
C ARG A 77 3.79 -3.16 -10.58
N LYS A 78 3.95 -3.87 -9.46
CA LYS A 78 3.27 -5.15 -9.19
C LYS A 78 2.33 -5.10 -8.01
N THR A 79 2.64 -4.25 -7.05
CA THR A 79 2.04 -4.17 -5.72
C THR A 79 1.88 -2.70 -5.31
N GLU A 80 1.59 -1.84 -6.28
CA GLU A 80 1.30 -0.40 -6.08
C GLU A 80 0.22 -0.22 -5.02
N TRP A 81 -0.87 -1.00 -5.13
CA TRP A 81 -1.97 -0.94 -4.18
C TRP A 81 -1.54 -1.18 -2.73
N LEU A 82 -0.55 -2.07 -2.51
CA LEU A 82 -0.06 -2.43 -1.17
C LEU A 82 0.93 -1.38 -0.67
N HIS A 83 1.76 -0.84 -1.56
CA HIS A 83 2.57 0.33 -1.27
C HIS A 83 1.69 1.47 -0.76
N ASP A 84 0.66 1.82 -1.52
CA ASP A 84 -0.26 2.92 -1.22
C ASP A 84 -1.01 2.67 0.09
N GLU A 85 -1.59 1.49 0.29
CA GLU A 85 -2.36 1.19 1.51
C GLU A 85 -1.49 1.26 2.79
N ILE A 86 -0.24 0.80 2.74
CA ILE A 86 0.70 0.91 3.86
C ILE A 86 1.15 2.36 4.06
N HIS A 87 1.45 3.05 2.96
CA HIS A 87 1.92 4.44 3.00
C HIS A 87 0.85 5.37 3.55
N ASP A 88 -0.40 5.22 3.11
CA ASP A 88 -1.54 6.00 3.61
C ASP A 88 -1.84 5.67 5.07
N GLY A 89 -1.73 4.40 5.46
CA GLY A 89 -1.82 3.98 6.86
C GLY A 89 -0.75 4.62 7.75
N ALA A 90 0.48 4.79 7.23
CA ALA A 90 1.54 5.52 7.91
C ALA A 90 1.22 7.02 8.00
N ARG A 91 0.78 7.62 6.89
CA ARG A 91 0.46 9.05 6.82
C ARG A 91 -0.67 9.44 7.77
N ALA A 92 -1.65 8.57 7.98
CA ALA A 92 -2.72 8.77 8.96
C ALA A 92 -2.19 8.89 10.41
N MET A 93 -0.97 8.42 10.70
CA MET A 93 -0.35 8.57 12.02
C MET A 93 0.19 9.99 12.28
N ILE A 94 0.41 10.79 11.23
CA ILE A 94 0.93 12.17 11.33
C ILE A 94 0.02 13.00 12.23
N ASP A 95 -1.30 12.82 12.14
CA ASP A 95 -2.26 13.56 12.97
C ASP A 95 -2.07 13.26 14.47
N HIS A 96 -1.65 12.05 14.83
CA HIS A 96 -1.36 11.68 16.22
C HIS A 96 -0.02 12.24 16.69
N THR A 97 1.00 12.18 15.82
CA THR A 97 2.31 12.80 16.07
C THR A 97 2.14 14.30 16.29
N ALA A 98 1.41 14.98 15.41
CA ALA A 98 1.09 16.39 15.52
C ALA A 98 0.29 16.68 16.80
N TYR A 99 -0.68 15.82 17.16
CA TYR A 99 -1.44 16.02 18.38
C TYR A 99 -0.54 16.00 19.64
N LEU A 100 0.32 14.99 19.81
CA LEU A 100 1.23 14.97 20.96
C LEU A 100 2.26 16.11 20.91
N SER A 101 2.76 16.47 19.72
CA SER A 101 3.70 17.59 19.59
C SER A 101 3.10 18.95 19.96
N HIS A 102 1.80 19.16 19.74
CA HIS A 102 1.10 20.40 20.09
C HIS A 102 0.56 20.43 21.52
N ASN A 103 0.56 19.29 22.23
CA ASN A 103 0.06 19.18 23.59
C ASN A 103 1.18 18.58 24.48
N PRO A 104 2.23 19.36 24.80
CA PRO A 104 3.41 18.89 25.51
C PRO A 104 3.13 18.44 26.96
N GLU A 105 1.97 18.77 27.51
CA GLU A 105 1.49 18.25 28.79
C GLU A 105 1.20 16.74 28.76
N TYR A 106 1.08 16.15 27.56
CA TYR A 106 0.92 14.71 27.37
C TYR A 106 2.24 14.04 26.99
N ASP A 107 2.67 13.07 27.78
CA ASP A 107 3.89 12.30 27.53
C ASP A 107 3.64 11.07 26.65
N SER A 108 2.40 10.57 26.59
CA SER A 108 2.00 9.44 25.77
C SER A 108 0.50 9.41 25.45
N ALA A 109 0.15 8.66 24.41
CA ALA A 109 -1.21 8.39 24.00
C ALA A 109 -1.47 6.89 23.90
N LYS A 110 -2.64 6.46 24.37
CA LYS A 110 -3.19 5.15 24.07
C LYS A 110 -3.97 5.26 22.78
N ILE A 111 -3.52 4.54 21.76
CA ILE A 111 -4.04 4.63 20.40
C ILE A 111 -4.54 3.26 19.97
N GLN A 112 -5.79 3.22 19.55
CA GLN A 112 -6.39 2.06 18.92
C GLN A 112 -6.11 2.12 17.42
N PHE A 113 -5.43 1.11 16.89
CA PHE A 113 -5.15 0.95 15.47
C PHE A 113 -5.90 -0.25 14.90
N SER A 114 -6.16 -0.19 13.59
CA SER A 114 -6.50 -1.38 12.81
C SER A 114 -5.20 -2.06 12.36
N LEU A 115 -4.98 -3.31 12.79
CA LEU A 115 -3.92 -4.17 12.28
C LEU A 115 -4.45 -4.91 11.06
N VAL A 116 -3.93 -4.56 9.89
CA VAL A 116 -4.25 -5.22 8.63
C VAL A 116 -3.18 -6.27 8.36
N LYS A 117 -3.62 -7.46 7.96
CA LYS A 117 -2.74 -8.54 7.50
C LYS A 117 -3.18 -9.02 6.12
N TYR A 118 -2.19 -9.33 5.28
CA TYR A 118 -2.36 -9.99 3.99
C TYR A 118 -1.38 -11.15 3.86
N THR A 119 -1.71 -12.14 3.03
CA THR A 119 -0.74 -13.12 2.54
C THR A 119 -0.33 -12.76 1.12
N ILE A 120 0.94 -12.36 0.95
CA ILE A 120 1.56 -12.01 -0.33
C ILE A 120 2.70 -12.98 -0.58
N ASP A 121 2.67 -13.71 -1.70
CA ASP A 121 3.70 -14.71 -2.05
C ASP A 121 4.01 -15.71 -0.92
N GLY A 122 2.96 -16.15 -0.21
CA GLY A 122 3.06 -17.08 0.92
C GLY A 122 3.60 -16.47 2.22
N LYS A 123 3.86 -15.16 2.26
CA LYS A 123 4.32 -14.44 3.46
C LYS A 123 3.24 -13.53 3.99
N THR A 124 3.10 -13.50 5.31
CA THR A 124 2.21 -12.54 5.97
C THR A 124 2.87 -11.16 5.99
N VAL A 125 2.15 -10.19 5.45
CA VAL A 125 2.45 -8.76 5.56
C VAL A 125 1.49 -8.19 6.58
N ALA A 126 1.99 -7.50 7.60
CA ALA A 126 1.19 -6.91 8.65
C ALA A 126 1.57 -5.44 8.85
N PHE A 127 0.57 -4.56 8.91
CA PHE A 127 0.77 -3.12 9.08
C PHE A 127 -0.44 -2.49 9.78
N LEU A 128 -0.23 -1.29 10.31
CA LEU A 128 -1.23 -0.56 11.08
C LEU A 128 -1.86 0.55 10.22
N THR A 129 -3.16 0.77 10.40
CA THR A 129 -3.91 1.86 9.78
C THR A 129 -4.99 2.36 10.72
N ASN A 130 -5.66 3.46 10.37
CA ASN A 130 -6.83 4.02 11.06
C ASN A 130 -6.62 4.11 12.58
N GLY A 131 -5.66 4.92 13.00
CA GLY A 131 -5.41 5.19 14.42
C GLY A 131 -6.46 6.12 15.02
N LYS A 132 -6.86 5.83 16.26
CA LYS A 132 -7.66 6.73 17.10
C LYS A 132 -7.05 6.81 18.48
N ILE A 133 -6.68 8.02 18.91
CA ILE A 133 -6.30 8.27 20.30
C ILE A 133 -7.55 8.07 21.16
N ILE A 134 -7.49 7.12 22.08
CA ILE A 134 -8.58 6.81 23.03
C ILE A 134 -8.31 7.35 24.43
N GLN A 135 -7.03 7.47 24.81
CA GLN A 135 -6.63 8.10 26.07
C GLN A 135 -5.30 8.82 25.89
N VAL A 136 -5.04 9.80 26.73
CA VAL A 136 -3.75 10.50 26.84
C VAL A 136 -3.25 10.45 28.27
N HIS A 137 -1.94 10.37 28.45
CA HIS A 137 -1.28 10.34 29.75
C HIS A 137 -0.60 11.68 30.01
N SER A 138 -0.66 12.12 31.26
CA SER A 138 -0.02 13.33 31.78
C SER A 138 0.52 13.03 33.18
N GLU A 139 1.12 14.02 33.85
CA GLU A 139 1.50 13.88 35.27
C GLU A 139 0.34 13.45 36.19
N SER A 140 -0.88 13.88 35.85
CA SER A 140 -2.10 13.52 36.58
C SER A 140 -2.64 12.12 36.27
N GLY A 141 -1.96 11.35 35.42
CA GLY A 141 -2.38 10.03 34.94
C GLY A 141 -3.14 10.08 33.62
N TRP A 142 -3.89 9.00 33.35
CA TRP A 142 -4.65 8.79 32.11
C TRP A 142 -5.95 9.59 32.10
N LYS A 143 -6.23 10.23 30.96
CA LYS A 143 -7.48 10.94 30.67
C LYS A 143 -8.10 10.39 29.39
N ASP A 144 -9.40 10.16 29.44
CA ASP A 144 -10.18 9.77 28.27
C ASP A 144 -10.31 10.93 27.27
N LYS A 145 -10.45 10.59 25.99
CA LYS A 145 -10.57 11.56 24.89
C LYS A 145 -11.76 11.25 23.98
#